data_AF-W1XC53-F1
#
_entry.id   AF-W1XC53-F1
#
_cell.length_a   1.000
_cell.length_b   1.000
_cell.length_c   1.000
_cell.angle_alpha   90.00
_cell.angle_beta   90.00
_cell.angle_gamma   90.00
#
_symmetry.space_group_name_H-M   'P 1'
#
loop_
_entity.id
_entity.type
_entity.pdbx_description
1 polymer ?
#
loop_
_entity_poly.entity_id
_entity_poly.type
_entity_poly.pdbx_seq_one_letter_code
_entity_poly.pdbx_strand_id
1 'polypeptide(L)' 'QHYKIGIIANQLPNLQARLRRFGIDSWIDLVISSADVGLAKPDFAIFELAFQQANYLAEHAVMISDRLDN' A
#
# COMPACT_ATOMS: atom_id res chain seq x y z
N GLN A 1 -12.39 -5.04 16.96
CA GLN A 1 -10.93 -4.97 16.69
C GLN A 1 -10.70 -3.92 15.62
N HIS A 2 -9.63 -3.14 15.72
CA HIS A 2 -9.27 -2.11 14.74
C HIS A 2 -7.99 -2.54 14.04
N TYR A 3 -8.03 -2.65 12.72
CA TYR A 3 -6.87 -2.92 11.87
C TYR A 3 -6.49 -1.63 11.15
N LYS A 4 -5.19 -1.42 10.95
CA LYS A 4 -4.72 -0.41 10.01
C LYS A 4 -4.77 -0.95 8.59
N ILE A 5 -5.17 -0.12 7.63
CA ILE A 5 -5.30 -0.50 6.23
C ILE A 5 -4.28 0.27 5.42
N GLY A 6 -3.41 -0.47 4.72
CA GLY A 6 -2.45 0.08 3.77
C GLY A 6 -2.78 -0.32 2.34
N ILE A 7 -2.44 0.54 1.37
CA ILE A 7 -2.51 0.25 -0.06
C ILE A 7 -1.11 0.29 -0.64
N ILE A 8 -0.71 -0.80 -1.30
CA ILE A 8 0.51 -0.89 -2.12
C ILE A 8 0.11 -1.16 -3.56
N ALA A 9 0.37 -0.21 -4.46
CA ALA A 9 -0.18 -0.27 -5.81
C ALA A 9 0.81 0.13 -6.90
N ASN A 10 0.96 -0.74 -7.91
CA ASN A 10 1.60 -0.42 -9.17
C ASN A 10 0.66 0.48 -9.98
N GLN A 11 0.78 1.80 -9.79
CA GLN A 11 -0.19 2.79 -10.28
C GLN A 11 0.50 4.07 -10.73
N LEU A 12 -0.20 4.81 -11.58
CA LEU A 12 0.18 6.15 -12.00
C LEU A 12 0.14 7.14 -10.80
N PRO A 13 0.85 8.29 -10.89
CA PRO A 13 0.80 9.34 -9.87
C PRO A 13 -0.61 9.76 -9.49
N ASN A 14 -0.75 10.44 -8.35
CA ASN A 14 -2.02 10.94 -7.80
C ASN A 14 -2.98 9.86 -7.28
N LEU A 15 -2.46 8.73 -6.79
CA LEU A 15 -3.28 7.68 -6.17
C LEU A 15 -4.10 8.22 -4.99
N GLN A 16 -3.49 9.00 -4.10
CA GLN A 16 -4.18 9.63 -2.96
C GLN A 16 -5.39 10.48 -3.40
N ALA A 17 -5.23 11.29 -4.45
CA ALA A 17 -6.30 12.14 -4.95
C ALA A 17 -7.48 11.31 -5.49
N ARG A 18 -7.21 10.15 -6.12
CA ARG A 18 -8.25 9.22 -6.55
C ARG A 18 -8.98 8.60 -5.36
N LEU A 19 -8.26 8.16 -4.32
CA LEU A 19 -8.86 7.63 -3.08
C LEU A 19 -9.77 8.66 -2.40
N ARG A 20 -9.35 9.94 -2.35
CA ARG A 20 -10.18 11.05 -1.86
C ARG A 20 -11.44 11.25 -2.70
N ARG A 21 -11.31 11.24 -4.03
CA ARG A 21 -12.46 11.37 -4.94
C ARG A 21 -13.46 10.22 -4.77
N PHE A 22 -12.99 9.01 -4.45
CA PHE A 22 -13.84 7.87 -4.15
C PHE A 22 -14.43 7.89 -2.73
N GLY A 23 -14.00 8.82 -1.87
CA GLY A 23 -14.50 8.94 -0.49
C GLY A 23 -14.01 7.85 0.45
N ILE A 24 -12.92 7.14 0.10
CA ILE A 24 -12.37 6.04 0.91
C ILE A 24 -11.06 6.37 1.62
N ASP A 25 -10.48 7.55 1.34
CA ASP A 25 -9.19 8.00 1.90
C ASP A 25 -9.13 7.95 3.43
N SER A 26 -10.25 8.25 4.10
CA SER A 26 -10.35 8.25 5.56
C SER A 26 -10.18 6.88 6.22
N TRP A 27 -10.24 5.81 5.44
CA TRP A 27 -10.08 4.43 5.92
C TRP A 27 -8.68 3.88 5.67
N ILE A 28 -7.81 4.63 4.98
CA ILE A 28 -6.50 4.17 4.54
C ILE A 28 -5.42 4.92 5.32
N ASP A 29 -4.66 4.19 6.13
CA ASP A 29 -3.59 4.73 6.97
C ASP A 29 -2.29 4.96 6.20
N LEU A 30 -2.07 4.19 5.13
CA LEU A 30 -0.83 4.22 4.35
C LEU A 30 -1.11 3.99 2.87
N VAL A 31 -0.52 4.81 2.01
CA VAL A 31 -0.62 4.66 0.55
C VAL A 31 0.79 4.70 -0.04
N ILE A 32 1.18 3.62 -0.70
CA ILE A 32 2.45 3.50 -1.43
C ILE A 32 2.12 3.22 -2.90
N SER A 33 2.46 4.18 -3.75
CA SER A 33 2.33 4.05 -5.20
C SER A 33 3.70 3.85 -5.83
N SER A 34 3.79 2.93 -6.78
CA SER A 34 5.04 2.67 -7.50
C SER A 34 5.59 3.90 -8.22
N ALA A 35 4.72 4.77 -8.72
CA ALA A 35 5.15 6.00 -9.40
C ALA A 35 5.76 7.02 -8.42
N ASP A 36 5.39 6.99 -7.15
CA ASP A 36 5.86 7.94 -6.14
C ASP A 36 7.20 7.50 -5.53
N VAL A 37 7.41 6.18 -5.40
CA VAL A 37 8.60 5.60 -4.72
C VAL A 37 9.61 4.96 -5.67
N GLY A 38 9.27 4.78 -6.95
CA GLY A 38 10.16 4.15 -7.94
C GLY A 38 10.38 2.65 -7.76
N LEU A 39 9.63 2.01 -6.87
CA LEU A 39 9.63 0.56 -6.62
C LEU A 39 8.28 -0.02 -7.06
N ALA A 40 8.25 -1.27 -7.54
CA ALA A 40 7.01 -1.88 -8.00
C ALA A 40 6.97 -3.36 -7.65
N LYS A 41 5.78 -3.86 -7.30
CA LYS A 41 5.56 -5.31 -7.17
C LYS A 41 5.87 -5.99 -8.51
N PRO A 42 6.48 -7.19 -8.54
CA PRO A 42 6.73 -8.08 -7.39
C PRO A 42 8.05 -7.83 -6.64
N ASP A 43 8.76 -6.73 -6.89
CA ASP A 43 10.01 -6.46 -6.15
C ASP A 43 9.75 -6.39 -4.64
N PHE A 44 10.49 -7.17 -3.86
CA PHE A 44 10.28 -7.27 -2.43
C PHE A 44 10.50 -5.92 -1.69
N ALA A 45 11.33 -5.04 -2.25
CA ALA A 45 11.67 -3.75 -1.66
C ALA A 45 10.46 -2.85 -1.40
N ILE A 46 9.38 -2.95 -2.21
CA ILE A 46 8.17 -2.15 -1.98
C ILE A 46 7.40 -2.58 -0.72
N PHE A 47 7.45 -3.87 -0.36
CA PHE A 47 6.82 -4.38 0.85
C PHE A 47 7.66 -4.03 2.08
N GLU A 48 8.98 -4.13 1.97
CA GLU A 48 9.89 -3.67 3.05
C GLU A 48 9.67 -2.20 3.36
N LEU A 49 9.56 -1.35 2.33
CA LEU A 49 9.23 0.05 2.49
C LEU A 49 7.88 0.24 3.19
N ALA A 50 6.88 -0.57 2.85
CA ALA A 50 5.56 -0.51 3.48
C ALA A 50 5.62 -0.85 4.97
N PHE A 51 6.34 -1.90 5.36
CA PHE A 51 6.52 -2.26 6.77
C PHE A 51 7.29 -1.21 7.55
N GLN A 52 8.34 -0.64 6.95
CA GLN A 52 9.11 0.45 7.54
C GLN A 52 8.23 1.69 7.79
N GLN A 53 7.44 2.12 6.80
CA GLN A 53 6.57 3.28 6.94
C GLN A 53 5.38 3.04 7.88
N ALA A 54 4.82 1.83 7.89
CA ALA A 54 3.75 1.45 8.79
C ALA A 54 4.23 1.33 10.25
N ASN A 55 5.53 1.09 10.47
CA ASN A 55 6.13 0.71 11.75
C ASN A 55 5.50 -0.58 12.34
N TYR A 56 5.38 -1.61 11.50
CA TYR A 56 4.88 -2.94 11.87
C TYR A 56 5.80 -4.04 11.36
N LEU A 57 5.78 -5.17 12.06
CA LEU A 57 6.43 -6.40 11.61
C LEU A 57 5.55 -7.12 10.59
N ALA A 58 6.18 -7.73 9.58
CA ALA A 58 5.50 -8.50 8.53
C ALA A 58 4.62 -9.63 9.08
N GLU A 59 5.03 -10.27 10.18
CA GLU A 59 4.26 -11.33 10.86
C GLU A 59 2.89 -10.89 11.39
N HIS A 60 2.67 -9.58 11.54
CA HIS A 60 1.40 -8.99 12.00
C HIS A 60 0.54 -8.44 10.86
N ALA A 61 0.93 -8.69 9.61
CA ALA A 61 0.24 -8.17 8.44
C ALA A 61 -0.22 -9.30 7.52
N VAL A 62 -1.32 -9.04 6.82
CA VAL A 62 -1.84 -9.90 5.77
C VAL A 62 -2.01 -9.07 4.52
N MET A 63 -1.50 -9.55 3.39
CA MET A 63 -1.75 -8.96 2.10
C MET A 63 -2.99 -9.59 1.46
N ILE A 64 -3.90 -8.74 0.99
CA ILE A 64 -5.06 -9.17 0.20
C ILE A 64 -4.81 -8.76 -1.25
N SER A 65 -4.81 -9.73 -2.15
CA SER A 65 -4.51 -9.57 -3.58
C SER A 65 -5.31 -10.54 -4.43
N ASP A 66 -5.68 -10.11 -5.63
CA ASP A 66 -6.30 -10.92 -6.68
C ASP A 66 -5.28 -11.65 -7.57
N ARG A 67 -4.00 -11.29 -7.49
CA ARG A 67 -2.92 -11.82 -8.34
C ARG A 67 -1.80 -12.46 -7.52
N LEU A 68 -1.12 -13.43 -8.14
CA LEU A 68 0.03 -14.16 -7.57
C LEU A 68 1.36 -13.41 -7.72
N ASP A 69 1.45 -12.49 -8.68
CA ASP A 69 2.62 -11.62 -8.89
C ASP A 69 2.57 -10.34 -8.04
N ASN A 70 1.70 -10.36 -7.04
CA ASN A 70 1.55 -9.34 -6.02
C ASN A 70 2.13 -9.84 -4.72
#